data_AF-A0A3D4UUR5-F1
#
_entry.id   AF-A0A3D4UUR5-F1
#
_cell.length_a   1.000
_cell.length_b   1.000
_cell.length_c   1.000
_cell.angle_alpha   90.00
_cell.angle_beta   90.00
_cell.angle_gamma   90.00
#
_symmetry.space_group_name_H-M   'P 1'
#
loop_
_entity.id
_entity.type
_entity.pdbx_description
1 polymer ?
#
loop_
_entity_poly.entity_id
_entity_poly.type
_entity_poly.pdbx_seq_one_letter_code
_entity_poly.pdbx_strand_id
1 'polypeptide(L)'
;MANEITRLLPFRQYDENDVINFYSYDLETGEAGSLVKVSDANLSDEPVKYVERTDANSYDNTLGNGLSLYPEVPYKVTKVSDTGGGTQVLGIMLRDVRSKDENGENLLYYPEKKEELQCVVSGEAVPVATRGLFTINVKGLADGKAPPINSFALPSDNGTITGVSPSDATHHIKHAHKVGIFIATGNRVSGPTTDAFAGPYAILKLEC
;
A
#
# COMPACT_ATOMS: atom_id res chain seq x y z
N MET A 1 -6.54 16.55 -11.75
CA MET A 1 -6.85 15.12 -11.98
C MET A 1 -6.52 14.42 -10.68
N ALA A 2 -7.45 13.65 -10.11
CA ALA A 2 -7.16 12.77 -8.98
C ALA A 2 -5.87 12.04 -9.31
N ASN A 3 -4.78 12.31 -8.59
CA ASN A 3 -3.57 11.55 -8.81
C ASN A 3 -3.90 10.16 -8.27
N GLU A 4 -4.10 9.21 -9.17
CA GLU A 4 -4.58 7.86 -8.90
C GLU A 4 -3.51 7.08 -8.12
N ILE A 5 -3.50 7.31 -6.82
CA ILE A 5 -2.78 6.56 -5.82
C ILE A 5 -3.55 5.24 -5.73
N THR A 6 -3.32 4.26 -6.59
CA THR A 6 -3.75 2.87 -6.36
C THR A 6 -3.05 1.92 -7.34
N ARG A 7 -2.63 0.76 -6.84
CA ARG A 7 -1.98 -0.32 -7.60
C ARG A 7 -2.85 -1.56 -7.73
N LEU A 8 -4.03 -1.56 -7.11
CA LEU A 8 -4.96 -2.69 -7.08
C LEU A 8 -6.16 -2.43 -8.00
N LEU A 9 -6.60 -3.48 -8.68
CA LEU A 9 -7.88 -3.51 -9.37
C LEU A 9 -8.99 -4.04 -8.42
N PRO A 10 -10.29 -3.91 -8.79
CA PRO A 10 -11.39 -4.21 -7.89
C PRO A 10 -11.47 -5.66 -7.41
N PHE A 11 -10.98 -6.63 -8.20
CA PHE A 11 -10.99 -8.03 -7.79
C PHE A 11 -9.93 -8.29 -6.72
N ARG A 12 -10.41 -8.51 -5.50
CA ARG A 12 -9.64 -8.87 -4.31
C ARG A 12 -10.41 -9.96 -3.56
N GLN A 13 -9.72 -11.03 -3.19
CA GLN A 13 -10.28 -12.10 -2.37
C GLN A 13 -9.30 -12.39 -1.23
N TYR A 14 -9.69 -12.03 -0.03
CA TYR A 14 -8.92 -12.23 1.20
C TYR A 14 -9.89 -12.55 2.34
N ASP A 15 -9.38 -13.17 3.40
CA ASP A 15 -10.11 -13.40 4.64
C ASP A 15 -9.79 -12.26 5.62
N GLU A 16 -10.77 -11.82 6.42
CA GLU A 16 -10.53 -10.79 7.44
C GLU A 16 -9.52 -11.22 8.50
N ASN A 17 -9.40 -12.52 8.76
CA ASN A 17 -8.40 -13.06 9.68
C ASN A 17 -6.96 -12.90 9.18
N ASP A 18 -6.78 -12.74 7.86
CA ASP A 18 -5.49 -12.52 7.21
C ASP A 18 -5.17 -11.02 7.06
N VAL A 19 -5.95 -10.13 7.67
CA VAL A 19 -5.76 -8.67 7.64
C VAL A 19 -5.28 -8.16 8.99
N ILE A 20 -4.16 -7.43 8.96
CA ILE A 20 -3.57 -6.76 10.12
C ILE A 20 -3.96 -5.29 10.09
N ASN A 21 -4.69 -4.85 11.12
CA ASN A 21 -5.14 -3.46 11.31
C ASN A 21 -4.43 -2.80 12.50
N PHE A 22 -3.11 -2.93 12.56
CA PHE A 22 -2.31 -2.52 13.73
C PHE A 22 -1.34 -1.37 13.46
N TYR A 23 -0.93 -1.16 12.21
CA TYR A 23 0.11 -0.21 11.85
C TYR A 23 -0.47 0.99 11.10
N SER A 24 0.09 2.19 11.29
CA SER A 24 -0.10 3.31 10.37
C SER A 24 1.02 3.37 9.34
N TYR A 25 0.80 4.05 8.22
CA TYR A 25 1.83 4.24 7.22
C TYR A 25 2.73 5.43 7.60
N ASP A 26 4.03 5.27 7.36
CA ASP A 26 5.07 6.19 7.83
C ASP A 26 5.09 7.56 7.10
N LEU A 27 4.47 7.64 5.92
CA LEU A 27 4.40 8.86 5.11
C LEU A 27 2.97 9.37 4.96
N GLU A 28 2.82 10.62 4.53
CA GLU A 28 1.50 11.24 4.31
C GLU A 28 0.72 10.63 3.13
N THR A 29 1.41 10.00 2.17
CA THR A 29 0.79 9.44 0.97
C THR A 29 1.34 8.07 0.60
N GLY A 30 0.44 7.11 0.36
CA GLY A 30 0.79 5.72 0.05
C GLY A 30 -0.27 5.02 -0.80
N GLU A 31 0.17 4.24 -1.78
CA GLU A 31 -0.68 3.53 -2.73
C GLU A 31 -1.09 2.16 -2.19
N ALA A 32 -2.40 1.87 -2.17
CA ALA A 32 -2.91 0.53 -1.99
C ALA A 32 -2.30 -0.39 -3.06
N GLY A 33 -1.99 -1.62 -2.67
CA GLY A 33 -1.28 -2.57 -3.52
C GLY A 33 0.24 -2.51 -3.40
N SER A 34 0.78 -1.58 -2.61
CA SER A 34 2.22 -1.58 -2.33
C SER A 34 2.54 -2.62 -1.26
N LEU A 35 3.64 -3.35 -1.47
CA LEU A 35 4.22 -4.21 -0.46
C LEU A 35 4.89 -3.37 0.64
N VAL A 36 4.61 -3.74 1.89
CA VAL A 36 5.09 -3.02 3.07
C VAL A 36 5.87 -3.91 4.02
N LYS A 37 6.78 -3.28 4.76
CA LYS A 37 7.54 -3.86 5.87
C LYS A 37 7.32 -3.00 7.12
N VAL A 38 7.49 -3.60 8.29
CA VAL A 38 7.44 -2.88 9.56
C VAL A 38 8.66 -1.96 9.65
N SER A 39 8.44 -0.66 9.89
CA SER A 39 9.51 0.31 10.15
C SER A 39 9.66 0.64 11.62
N ASP A 40 8.56 0.66 12.38
CA ASP A 40 8.57 0.89 13.82
C ASP A 40 7.48 0.08 14.54
N ALA A 41 7.83 -0.52 15.68
CA ALA A 41 6.96 -1.40 16.47
C ALA A 41 7.39 -1.50 17.93
N ASN A 42 7.86 -0.41 18.54
CA ASN A 42 8.25 -0.41 19.95
C ASN A 42 7.03 -0.45 20.89
N LEU A 43 6.69 -1.64 21.40
CA LEU A 43 5.58 -1.85 22.34
C LEU A 43 5.75 -1.16 23.71
N SER A 44 6.91 -0.55 23.99
CA SER A 44 7.09 0.28 25.19
C SER A 44 6.46 1.66 25.05
N ASP A 45 6.16 2.09 23.81
CA ASP A 45 5.51 3.35 23.54
C ASP A 45 4.00 3.26 23.88
N GLU A 46 3.39 4.42 24.15
CA GLU A 46 1.95 4.49 24.36
C GLU A 46 1.19 3.98 23.13
N PRO A 47 0.04 3.30 23.29
CA PRO A 47 -0.71 2.72 22.16
C PRO A 47 -1.28 3.79 21.20
N VAL A 48 -1.38 5.04 21.65
CA VAL A 48 -1.81 6.19 20.86
C VAL A 48 -0.88 7.35 21.20
N LYS A 49 -0.35 8.02 20.18
CA LYS A 49 0.51 9.19 20.35
C LYS A 49 -0.21 10.44 19.85
N TYR A 50 -0.03 11.56 20.54
CA TYR A 50 -0.55 12.85 20.13
C TYR A 50 0.52 13.64 19.37
N VAL A 51 0.24 13.99 18.12
CA VAL A 51 1.17 14.69 17.22
C VAL A 51 0.58 15.95 16.61
N GLU A 52 1.45 16.90 16.30
CA GLU A 52 1.09 18.05 15.47
C GLU A 52 1.14 17.64 13.99
N ARG A 53 0.07 17.94 13.27
CA ARG A 53 -0.03 17.62 11.83
C ARG A 53 0.26 18.85 10.99
N THR A 54 1.15 18.69 10.01
CA THR A 54 1.52 19.72 9.04
C THR A 54 0.53 19.89 7.89
N ASP A 55 -0.38 18.94 7.72
CA ASP A 55 -1.35 18.87 6.62
C ASP A 55 -2.77 19.34 7.00
N ALA A 56 -3.05 19.50 8.29
CA ALA A 56 -4.17 20.30 8.76
C ALA A 56 -3.80 21.76 8.59
N ASN A 57 -4.71 22.57 8.03
CA ASN A 57 -4.57 24.02 8.07
C ASN A 57 -4.42 24.40 9.55
N SER A 58 -3.20 24.63 10.00
CA SER A 58 -2.94 25.13 11.34
C SER A 58 -3.75 26.40 11.44
N TYR A 59 -4.73 26.45 12.33
CA TYR A 59 -5.33 27.72 12.68
C TYR A 59 -4.16 28.57 13.17
N ASP A 60 -3.75 29.55 12.36
CA ASP A 60 -2.78 30.56 12.73
C ASP A 60 -3.41 31.30 13.92
N ASN A 61 -3.04 30.87 15.11
CA ASN A 61 -3.75 31.13 16.35
C ASN A 61 -3.41 32.52 16.87
N THR A 62 -3.82 33.53 16.10
CA THR A 62 -3.85 34.95 16.49
C THR A 62 -4.77 35.20 17.72
N LEU A 63 -5.52 34.19 18.19
CA LEU A 63 -6.50 34.31 19.27
C LEU A 63 -6.31 33.34 20.45
N GLY A 64 -5.10 32.80 20.65
CA GLY A 64 -4.74 32.07 21.87
C GLY A 64 -4.29 30.63 21.62
N ASN A 65 -3.30 30.21 22.40
CA ASN A 65 -2.53 28.96 22.31
C ASN A 65 -3.38 27.66 22.50
N GLY A 66 -4.37 27.42 21.65
CA GLY A 66 -5.06 26.14 21.56
C GLY A 66 -4.20 25.15 20.79
N LEU A 67 -3.57 24.19 21.50
CA LEU A 67 -2.92 23.04 20.89
C LEU A 67 -3.99 22.02 20.48
N SER A 68 -4.18 21.81 19.18
CA SER A 68 -5.04 20.75 18.65
C SER A 68 -4.18 19.60 18.16
N LEU A 69 -3.80 18.71 19.08
CA LEU A 69 -3.01 17.53 18.75
C LEU A 69 -3.89 16.44 18.10
N TYR A 70 -3.34 15.75 17.11
CA TYR A 70 -4.00 14.64 16.43
C TYR A 70 -3.55 13.29 17.03
N PRO A 71 -4.48 12.37 17.35
CA PRO A 71 -4.11 11.03 17.78
C PRO A 71 -3.66 10.18 16.58
N GLU A 72 -2.47 9.60 16.65
CA GLU A 72 -1.94 8.67 15.65
C GLU A 72 -1.58 7.32 16.26
N VAL A 73 -1.57 6.29 15.41
CA VAL A 73 -0.99 4.99 15.72
C VAL A 73 0.54 5.07 15.60
N PRO A 74 1.32 4.82 16.66
CA PRO A 74 2.76 5.00 16.65
C PRO A 74 3.51 3.89 15.91
N TYR A 75 2.92 2.70 15.78
CA TYR A 75 3.53 1.60 15.04
C TYR A 75 3.43 1.86 13.54
N LYS A 76 4.57 1.82 12.85
CA LYS A 76 4.69 2.25 11.45
C LYS A 76 5.02 1.10 10.51
N VAL A 77 4.43 1.18 9.32
CA VAL A 77 4.84 0.41 8.14
C VAL A 77 5.33 1.35 7.05
N THR A 78 6.34 0.90 6.32
CA THR A 78 6.90 1.62 5.17
C THR A 78 6.95 0.69 3.95
N LYS A 79 7.05 1.28 2.76
CA LYS A 79 7.20 0.49 1.54
C LYS A 79 8.50 -0.29 1.56
N VAL A 80 8.44 -1.45 0.94
CA VAL A 80 9.64 -2.23 0.68
C VAL A 80 10.53 -1.48 -0.31
N SER A 81 11.80 -1.35 0.03
CA SER A 81 12.80 -0.58 -0.72
C SER A 81 13.76 -1.45 -1.53
N ASP A 82 13.74 -2.77 -1.32
CA ASP A 82 14.81 -3.66 -1.81
C ASP A 82 14.28 -5.01 -2.27
N THR A 83 14.84 -5.50 -3.39
CA THR A 83 14.60 -6.83 -3.99
C THR A 83 15.44 -7.95 -3.32
N GLY A 84 16.21 -7.62 -2.28
CA GLY A 84 17.24 -8.49 -1.70
C GLY A 84 16.75 -9.53 -0.68
N GLY A 85 17.59 -10.55 -0.44
CA GLY A 85 17.32 -11.63 0.50
C GLY A 85 17.36 -11.25 2.00
N GLY A 86 17.42 -9.97 2.34
CA GLY A 86 17.21 -9.48 3.71
C GLY A 86 15.82 -8.90 3.93
N THR A 87 15.02 -8.78 2.86
CA THR A 87 13.74 -8.09 2.89
C THR A 87 12.65 -9.02 3.38
N GLN A 88 12.09 -8.73 4.55
CA GLN A 88 10.89 -9.37 5.05
C GLN A 88 9.69 -8.46 4.78
N VAL A 89 8.73 -8.99 4.03
CA VAL A 89 7.50 -8.29 3.67
C VAL A 89 6.41 -8.71 4.64
N LEU A 90 5.69 -7.75 5.21
CA LEU A 90 4.54 -8.01 6.07
C LEU A 90 3.32 -8.41 5.23
N GLY A 91 3.08 -7.69 4.14
CA GLY A 91 1.90 -7.86 3.30
C GLY A 91 1.68 -6.71 2.32
N ILE A 92 0.45 -6.61 1.84
CA ILE A 92 0.02 -5.61 0.87
C ILE A 92 -1.00 -4.65 1.50
N MET A 93 -0.86 -3.34 1.25
CA MET A 93 -1.83 -2.35 1.75
C MET A 93 -3.16 -2.45 0.97
N LEU A 94 -4.29 -2.46 1.68
CA LEU A 94 -5.63 -2.56 1.06
C LEU A 94 -6.26 -1.20 0.75
N ARG A 95 -5.92 -0.16 1.50
CA ARG A 95 -6.44 1.21 1.34
C ARG A 95 -5.31 2.18 1.04
N ASP A 96 -5.62 3.23 0.31
CA ASP A 96 -4.66 4.29 0.03
C ASP A 96 -4.51 5.18 1.25
N VAL A 97 -3.31 5.71 1.47
CA VAL A 97 -3.05 6.73 2.48
C VAL A 97 -3.00 8.07 1.78
N ARG A 98 -3.86 9.01 2.19
CA ARG A 98 -3.89 10.37 1.65
C ARG A 98 -4.49 11.34 2.65
N SER A 99 -3.97 12.56 2.67
CA SER A 99 -4.48 13.63 3.54
C SER A 99 -5.43 14.59 2.84
N LYS A 100 -5.39 14.67 1.51
CA LYS A 100 -6.16 15.63 0.71
C LYS A 100 -6.98 14.95 -0.38
N ASP A 101 -8.09 15.58 -0.75
CA ASP A 101 -8.95 15.17 -1.85
C ASP A 101 -8.44 15.69 -3.23
N GLU A 102 -9.19 15.40 -4.29
CA GLU A 102 -8.90 15.81 -5.67
C GLU A 102 -8.83 17.32 -5.88
N ASN A 103 -9.46 18.09 -4.98
CA ASN A 103 -9.53 19.54 -5.00
C ASN A 103 -8.56 20.18 -3.99
N GLY A 104 -7.80 19.37 -3.25
CA GLY A 104 -6.85 19.83 -2.21
C GLY A 104 -7.48 20.09 -0.84
N GLU A 105 -8.74 19.72 -0.63
CA GLU A 105 -9.42 19.81 0.66
C GLU A 105 -8.92 18.70 1.60
N ASN A 106 -8.81 18.99 2.90
CA ASN A 106 -8.32 18.01 3.87
C ASN A 106 -9.39 16.96 4.20
N LEU A 107 -9.09 15.68 3.96
CA LEU A 107 -10.00 14.55 4.17
C LEU A 107 -10.33 14.29 5.64
N LEU A 108 -9.57 14.85 6.58
CA LEU A 108 -9.88 14.79 8.01
C LEU A 108 -11.29 15.33 8.32
N TYR A 109 -11.74 16.35 7.58
CA TYR A 109 -13.04 17.00 7.80
C TYR A 109 -14.18 16.37 6.98
N TYR A 110 -13.86 15.48 6.03
CA TYR A 110 -14.82 14.90 5.09
C TYR A 110 -14.77 13.37 5.14
N PRO A 111 -15.33 12.74 6.20
CA PRO A 111 -15.30 11.29 6.35
C PRO A 111 -16.08 10.57 5.24
N GLU A 112 -17.12 11.19 4.68
CA GLU A 112 -17.90 10.64 3.56
C GLU A 112 -17.02 10.50 2.30
N LYS A 113 -16.35 11.58 1.89
CA LYS A 113 -15.38 11.56 0.78
C LYS A 113 -14.24 10.57 1.03
N LYS A 114 -13.76 10.46 2.27
CA LYS A 114 -12.70 9.51 2.64
C LYS A 114 -13.10 8.07 2.33
N GLU A 115 -14.31 7.67 2.72
CA GLU A 115 -14.81 6.32 2.46
C GLU A 115 -15.17 6.10 0.98
N GLU A 116 -15.69 7.11 0.28
CA GLU A 116 -15.91 7.05 -1.17
C GLU A 116 -14.61 6.78 -1.94
N LEU A 117 -13.51 7.39 -1.50
CA LEU A 117 -12.17 7.20 -2.07
C LEU A 117 -11.45 5.95 -1.56
N GLN A 118 -12.08 5.18 -0.66
CA GLN A 118 -11.52 3.98 -0.03
C GLN A 118 -10.12 4.20 0.56
N CYS A 119 -9.91 5.35 1.18
CA CYS A 119 -8.63 5.76 1.72
C CYS A 119 -8.64 5.88 3.24
N VAL A 120 -7.46 5.98 3.83
CA VAL A 120 -7.22 6.26 5.23
C VAL A 120 -6.37 7.52 5.33
N VAL A 121 -6.59 8.29 6.38
CA VAL A 121 -5.80 9.49 6.61
C VAL A 121 -4.46 9.09 7.23
N SER A 122 -3.39 9.83 6.92
CA SER A 122 -2.10 9.66 7.60
C SER A 122 -2.27 9.63 9.13
N GLY A 123 -1.61 8.67 9.78
CA GLY A 123 -1.71 8.40 11.21
C GLY A 123 -2.81 7.41 11.62
N GLU A 124 -3.80 7.14 10.77
CA GLU A 124 -4.79 6.08 10.99
C GLU A 124 -4.20 4.69 10.69
N ALA A 125 -4.77 3.65 11.31
CA ALA A 125 -4.36 2.28 11.03
C ALA A 125 -4.70 1.89 9.57
N VAL A 126 -3.70 1.39 8.85
CA VAL A 126 -3.85 0.93 7.46
C VAL A 126 -4.07 -0.58 7.46
N PRO A 127 -5.12 -1.08 6.80
CA PRO A 127 -5.33 -2.51 6.65
C PRO A 127 -4.28 -3.13 5.73
N VAL A 128 -3.50 -4.08 6.26
CA VAL A 128 -2.48 -4.83 5.52
C VAL A 128 -2.87 -6.30 5.42
N ALA A 129 -3.08 -6.81 4.21
CA ALA A 129 -3.35 -8.23 4.00
C ALA A 129 -2.05 -9.03 3.88
N THR A 130 -1.95 -10.14 4.61
CA THR A 130 -0.79 -11.05 4.57
C THR A 130 -0.99 -12.18 3.55
N ARG A 131 -2.26 -12.53 3.26
CA ARG A 131 -2.63 -13.62 2.35
C ARG A 131 -3.87 -13.23 1.51
N GLY A 132 -3.97 -13.81 0.32
CA GLY A 132 -5.15 -13.64 -0.54
C GLY A 132 -4.84 -13.63 -2.04
N LEU A 133 -5.87 -13.34 -2.84
CA LEU A 133 -5.77 -13.13 -4.28
C LEU A 133 -6.02 -11.66 -4.59
N PHE A 134 -5.06 -11.02 -5.24
CA PHE A 134 -5.11 -9.60 -5.57
C PHE A 134 -4.82 -9.39 -7.04
N THR A 135 -5.66 -8.59 -7.69
CA THR A 135 -5.37 -8.14 -9.05
C THR A 135 -4.57 -6.85 -8.99
N ILE A 136 -3.36 -6.87 -9.53
CA ILE A 136 -2.41 -5.76 -9.53
C ILE A 136 -2.39 -5.15 -10.93
N ASN A 137 -2.42 -3.81 -10.98
CA ASN A 137 -2.32 -3.04 -12.22
C ASN A 137 -0.87 -2.82 -12.65
N VAL A 138 -0.69 -2.15 -13.80
CA VAL A 138 0.63 -1.83 -14.35
C VAL A 138 1.52 -1.03 -13.38
N LYS A 139 0.94 -0.17 -12.52
CA LYS A 139 1.69 0.66 -11.56
C LYS A 139 2.22 -0.14 -10.36
N GLY A 140 1.64 -1.30 -10.07
CA GLY A 140 2.11 -2.20 -9.01
C GLY A 140 3.16 -3.21 -9.45
N LEU A 141 3.36 -3.37 -10.76
CA LEU A 141 4.38 -4.24 -11.33
C LEU A 141 5.68 -3.46 -11.54
N ALA A 142 6.81 -4.06 -11.17
CA ALA A 142 8.12 -3.49 -11.44
C ALA A 142 8.30 -3.28 -12.96
N ASP A 143 8.80 -2.11 -13.35
CA ASP A 143 8.94 -1.65 -14.74
C ASP A 143 7.64 -1.70 -15.60
N GLY A 144 6.47 -1.85 -14.96
CA GLY A 144 5.20 -2.03 -15.66
C GLY A 144 5.11 -3.31 -16.49
N LYS A 145 5.89 -4.35 -16.16
CA LYS A 145 5.93 -5.63 -16.90
C LYS A 145 5.23 -6.73 -16.10
N ALA A 146 4.32 -7.45 -16.76
CA ALA A 146 3.74 -8.66 -16.18
C ALA A 146 4.70 -9.84 -16.34
N PRO A 147 5.14 -10.49 -15.24
CA PRO A 147 5.94 -11.70 -15.30
C PRO A 147 5.17 -12.88 -15.91
N PRO A 148 5.83 -13.93 -16.41
CA PRO A 148 5.11 -15.10 -16.91
C PRO A 148 4.34 -15.80 -15.78
N ILE A 149 3.26 -16.51 -16.14
CA ILE A 149 2.48 -17.32 -15.19
C ILE A 149 3.37 -18.31 -14.44
N ASN A 150 2.98 -18.65 -13.22
CA ASN A 150 3.73 -19.52 -12.29
C ASN A 150 5.10 -18.96 -11.85
N SER A 151 5.43 -17.72 -12.19
CA SER A 151 6.61 -17.05 -11.61
C SER A 151 6.40 -16.78 -10.13
N PHE A 152 7.47 -16.90 -9.35
CA PHE A 152 7.47 -16.45 -7.97
C PHE A 152 7.43 -14.93 -7.93
N ALA A 153 6.55 -14.38 -7.09
CA ALA A 153 6.47 -12.96 -6.84
C ALA A 153 7.52 -12.54 -5.81
N LEU A 154 8.29 -11.51 -6.14
CA LEU A 154 9.31 -10.93 -5.29
C LEU A 154 9.03 -9.45 -5.06
N PRO A 155 9.40 -8.92 -3.89
CA PRO A 155 9.38 -7.49 -3.68
C PRO A 155 10.38 -6.80 -4.60
N SER A 156 10.08 -5.56 -4.97
CA SER A 156 10.95 -4.66 -5.70
C SER A 156 10.85 -3.27 -5.09
N ASP A 157 11.72 -2.36 -5.52
CA ASP A 157 11.80 -0.99 -5.04
C ASP A 157 10.42 -0.30 -5.08
N ASN A 158 10.23 0.66 -4.16
CA ASN A 158 8.98 1.41 -3.99
C ASN A 158 7.75 0.52 -3.72
N GLY A 159 7.93 -0.65 -3.12
CA GLY A 159 6.85 -1.60 -2.78
C GLY A 159 6.16 -2.18 -4.02
N THR A 160 6.83 -2.20 -5.17
CA THR A 160 6.34 -2.86 -6.38
C THR A 160 6.67 -4.35 -6.35
N ILE A 161 6.10 -5.11 -7.28
CA ILE A 161 6.25 -6.56 -7.34
C ILE A 161 6.90 -6.94 -8.66
N THR A 162 7.96 -7.72 -8.58
CA THR A 162 8.62 -8.33 -9.73
C THR A 162 8.43 -9.85 -9.71
N GLY A 163 8.77 -10.51 -10.81
CA GLY A 163 8.63 -11.97 -10.92
C GLY A 163 9.90 -12.63 -11.41
N VAL A 164 10.18 -13.82 -10.85
CA VAL A 164 11.26 -14.69 -11.31
C VAL A 164 10.71 -16.06 -11.70
N SER A 165 11.19 -16.60 -12.82
CA SER A 165 10.85 -17.96 -13.25
C SER A 165 11.32 -18.98 -12.21
N PRO A 166 10.59 -20.09 -11.98
CA PRO A 166 11.03 -21.15 -11.08
C PRO A 166 12.37 -21.78 -11.46
N SER A 167 12.72 -21.78 -12.75
CA SER A 167 14.01 -22.27 -13.26
C SER A 167 15.18 -21.40 -12.80
N ASP A 168 14.96 -20.08 -12.73
CA ASP A 168 16.01 -19.08 -12.51
C ASP A 168 16.06 -18.64 -11.04
N ALA A 169 15.07 -19.06 -10.24
CA ALA A 169 15.01 -18.77 -8.82
C ALA A 169 16.08 -19.54 -8.03
N THR A 170 16.97 -18.77 -7.40
CA THR A 170 17.93 -19.25 -6.40
C THR A 170 17.21 -19.87 -5.20
N HIS A 171 17.87 -20.77 -4.45
CA HIS A 171 17.29 -21.44 -3.29
C HIS A 171 16.66 -20.49 -2.26
N HIS A 172 17.28 -19.33 -2.02
CA HIS A 172 16.77 -18.35 -1.05
C HIS A 172 15.44 -17.72 -1.50
N ILE A 173 15.25 -17.51 -2.79
CA ILE A 173 14.00 -17.01 -3.37
C ILE A 173 12.88 -18.04 -3.20
N LYS A 174 13.19 -19.33 -3.43
CA LYS A 174 12.19 -20.41 -3.36
C LYS A 174 11.60 -20.62 -1.96
N HIS A 175 12.39 -20.33 -0.92
CA HIS A 175 12.07 -20.71 0.46
C HIS A 175 11.85 -19.55 1.42
N ALA A 176 12.43 -18.36 1.19
CA ALA A 176 12.42 -17.28 2.20
C ALA A 176 12.03 -15.89 1.67
N HIS A 177 12.18 -15.61 0.37
CA HIS A 177 11.96 -14.24 -0.16
C HIS A 177 10.75 -14.10 -1.08
N LYS A 178 10.09 -15.21 -1.44
CA LYS A 178 8.87 -15.13 -2.23
C LYS A 178 7.74 -14.54 -1.38
N VAL A 179 7.00 -13.65 -1.99
CA VAL A 179 5.79 -13.00 -1.44
C VAL A 179 4.52 -13.68 -1.98
N GLY A 180 4.68 -14.57 -2.96
CA GLY A 180 3.57 -15.26 -3.59
C GLY A 180 3.89 -15.85 -4.95
N ILE A 181 2.85 -16.11 -5.74
CA ILE A 181 2.93 -16.66 -7.10
C ILE A 181 1.95 -15.92 -8.01
N PHE A 182 2.36 -15.64 -9.24
CA PHE A 182 1.48 -15.12 -10.28
C PHE A 182 0.65 -16.25 -10.90
N ILE A 183 -0.68 -16.19 -10.75
CA ILE A 183 -1.58 -17.24 -11.23
C ILE A 183 -2.23 -16.91 -12.57
N ALA A 184 -2.31 -15.62 -12.92
CA ALA A 184 -2.82 -15.16 -14.19
C ALA A 184 -2.18 -13.83 -14.57
N THR A 185 -1.97 -13.62 -15.86
CA THR A 185 -1.47 -12.36 -16.42
C THR A 185 -2.30 -11.99 -17.64
N GLY A 186 -2.52 -10.70 -17.83
CA GLY A 186 -3.25 -10.19 -18.99
C GLY A 186 -2.73 -8.81 -19.40
N ASN A 187 -3.27 -8.31 -20.50
CA ASN A 187 -3.00 -6.95 -20.96
C ASN A 187 -4.33 -6.23 -21.16
N ARG A 188 -4.46 -5.06 -20.55
CA ARG A 188 -5.63 -4.20 -20.68
C ARG A 188 -5.36 -3.17 -21.76
N VAL A 189 -6.14 -3.20 -22.84
CA VAL A 189 -6.01 -2.25 -23.94
C VAL A 189 -6.85 -1.00 -23.66
N SER A 190 -6.27 0.18 -23.87
CA SER A 190 -7.03 1.43 -23.76
C SER A 190 -8.04 1.52 -24.90
N GLY A 191 -9.25 1.99 -24.58
CA GLY A 191 -10.26 2.36 -25.56
C GLY A 191 -10.04 3.76 -26.13
N PRO A 192 -11.08 4.37 -26.75
CA PRO A 192 -11.00 5.73 -27.32
C PRO A 192 -10.81 6.82 -26.26
N THR A 193 -11.19 6.56 -25.00
CA THR A 193 -10.81 7.37 -23.84
C THR A 193 -9.59 6.74 -23.18
N THR A 194 -8.58 7.56 -22.85
CA THR A 194 -7.37 7.11 -22.17
C THR A 194 -7.70 6.41 -20.85
N ASP A 195 -7.43 5.11 -20.80
CA ASP A 195 -7.54 4.31 -19.58
C ASP A 195 -6.20 4.37 -18.83
N ALA A 196 -6.19 4.97 -17.64
CA ALA A 196 -4.99 5.16 -16.85
C ALA A 196 -4.44 3.85 -16.23
N PHE A 197 -5.21 2.76 -16.28
CA PHE A 197 -4.79 1.41 -15.90
C PHE A 197 -4.56 0.50 -17.12
N ALA A 198 -4.53 1.06 -18.33
CA ALA A 198 -4.12 0.32 -19.52
C ALA A 198 -2.68 -0.19 -19.38
N GLY A 199 -2.44 -1.39 -19.88
CA GLY A 199 -1.18 -2.08 -19.81
C GLY A 199 -1.28 -3.46 -19.14
N PRO A 200 -0.12 -4.07 -18.85
CA PRO A 200 -0.05 -5.38 -18.23
C PRO A 200 -0.66 -5.37 -16.83
N TYR A 201 -1.43 -6.41 -16.52
CA TYR A 201 -1.98 -6.65 -15.18
C TYR A 201 -1.81 -8.12 -14.82
N ALA A 202 -1.78 -8.41 -13.52
CA ALA A 202 -1.58 -9.77 -13.03
C ALA A 202 -2.44 -10.06 -11.80
N ILE A 203 -2.82 -11.33 -11.64
CA ILE A 203 -3.42 -11.84 -10.40
C ILE A 203 -2.32 -12.51 -9.59
N LEU A 204 -2.05 -11.94 -8.43
CA LEU A 204 -1.10 -12.45 -7.44
C LEU A 204 -1.85 -13.28 -6.40
N LYS A 205 -1.39 -14.50 -6.19
CA LYS A 205 -1.65 -15.24 -4.95
C LYS A 205 -0.59 -14.86 -3.93
N LEU A 206 -0.98 -14.01 -2.98
CA LEU A 206 -0.14 -13.49 -1.90
C LEU A 206 -0.05 -14.53 -0.78
N GLU A 207 1.18 -14.83 -0.37
CA GLU A 207 1.52 -15.65 0.79
C GLU A 207 2.81 -15.07 1.40
N CYS A 208 2.64 -14.13 2.35
CA CYS A 208 3.73 -13.61 3.19
C CYS A 208 3.88 -14.41 4.49
#